data_AF-A0A3S2X8D8-F1
#
_entry.id   AF-A0A3S2X8D8-F1
#
_cell.length_a   1.000
_cell.length_b   1.000
_cell.length_c   1.000
_cell.angle_alpha   90.00
_cell.angle_beta   90.00
_cell.angle_gamma   90.00
#
_symmetry.space_group_name_H-M   'P 1'
#
loop_
_entity.id
_entity.type
_entity.pdbx_description
1 polymer ?
#
loop_
_entity_poly.entity_id
_entity_poly.type
_entity_poly.pdbx_seq_one_letter_code
_entity_poly.pdbx_strand_id
1 'polypeptide(L)'
;MSNIPIGPVIEGVKKTGKFVKDNKKEIGAIIGVVGSIGGAAKKWKKESKTNDKLHPRHNSYLHYKTKILTELDNQNRNELFQYIDEIEQFIQQIKNEEKRGIGVKKPIHKKRINNWNDILIQIKNKMSTKDYLEFIKIYNNPNYQSEYFRSFEGHVEKFKKLNNVENYDGLLKYIAEITSRNIEKIKKDFLLKD
;
A
#
# COMPACT_ATOMS: atom_id res chain seq x y z
N MET A 1 -31.69 -2.77 18.82
CA MET A 1 -30.63 -2.40 17.86
C MET A 1 -29.29 -2.77 18.49
N SER A 2 -28.62 -3.78 17.95
CA SER A 2 -27.42 -4.39 18.54
C SER A 2 -26.16 -3.61 18.15
N ASN A 3 -25.47 -3.04 19.14
CA ASN A 3 -24.13 -2.49 19.00
C ASN A 3 -23.15 -3.63 18.68
N ILE A 4 -22.50 -3.56 17.52
CA ILE A 4 -21.41 -4.47 17.16
C ILE A 4 -20.15 -4.00 17.92
N PRO A 5 -19.55 -4.84 18.79
CA PRO A 5 -18.34 -4.46 19.50
C PRO A 5 -17.15 -4.45 18.54
N ILE A 6 -16.54 -3.29 18.32
CA ILE A 6 -15.24 -3.18 17.67
C ILE A 6 -14.19 -3.59 18.71
N GLY A 7 -13.86 -4.89 18.72
CA GLY A 7 -12.77 -5.42 19.55
C GLY A 7 -11.39 -4.86 19.11
N PRO A 8 -10.42 -4.76 20.04
CA PRO A 8 -9.09 -4.25 19.73
C PRO A 8 -8.29 -5.31 18.99
N VAL A 9 -8.02 -5.11 17.69
CA VAL A 9 -7.03 -5.92 16.96
C VAL A 9 -5.64 -5.36 17.26
N ILE A 10 -5.14 -5.64 18.47
CA ILE A 10 -3.73 -5.50 18.81
C ILE A 10 -3.15 -6.92 18.91
N GLU A 11 -2.88 -7.53 17.75
CA GLU A 11 -1.95 -8.66 17.65
C GLU A 11 -1.51 -8.80 16.19
N GLY A 12 -0.41 -8.12 15.83
CA GLY A 12 0.01 -8.10 14.43
C GLY A 12 1.36 -7.43 14.13
N VAL A 13 2.26 -7.30 15.10
CA VAL A 13 3.59 -6.67 14.91
C VAL A 13 4.56 -7.54 14.08
N LYS A 14 4.14 -8.67 13.49
CA LYS A 14 5.02 -9.59 12.73
C LYS A 14 4.80 -9.66 11.21
N LYS A 15 3.86 -8.92 10.61
CA LYS A 15 3.56 -9.07 9.16
C LYS A 15 4.05 -7.95 8.23
N THR A 16 4.57 -6.84 8.76
CA THR A 16 4.91 -5.66 7.94
C THR A 16 6.10 -5.88 7.00
N GLY A 17 7.03 -6.80 7.32
CA GLY A 17 8.17 -7.12 6.46
C GLY A 17 7.89 -8.13 5.34
N LYS A 18 6.71 -8.78 5.33
CA LYS A 18 6.40 -9.84 4.36
C LYS A 18 5.96 -9.29 3.00
N PHE A 19 5.21 -8.18 3.00
CA PHE A 19 4.64 -7.61 1.77
C PHE A 19 5.70 -7.17 0.73
N VAL A 20 6.83 -6.61 1.20
CA VAL A 20 7.98 -6.26 0.33
C VAL A 20 8.76 -7.51 -0.10
N LYS A 21 8.81 -8.55 0.74
CA LYS A 21 9.54 -9.79 0.46
C LYS A 21 8.78 -10.70 -0.52
N ASP A 22 7.46 -10.75 -0.44
CA ASP A 22 6.60 -11.60 -1.27
C ASP A 22 6.43 -11.00 -2.68
N ASN A 23 6.45 -9.67 -2.83
CA ASN A 23 6.45 -9.00 -4.15
C ASN A 23 7.85 -8.82 -4.75
N LYS A 24 8.94 -9.16 -4.06
CA LYS A 24 10.32 -8.92 -4.51
C LYS A 24 10.67 -9.57 -5.85
N LYS A 25 9.99 -10.65 -6.23
CA LYS A 25 10.16 -11.34 -7.54
C LYS A 25 9.41 -10.66 -8.68
N GLU A 26 8.20 -10.13 -8.44
CA GLU A 26 7.45 -9.34 -9.44
C GLU A 26 8.03 -7.94 -9.59
N ILE A 27 8.46 -7.32 -8.47
CA ILE A 27 9.28 -6.10 -8.48
C ILE A 27 10.63 -6.39 -9.15
N GLY A 28 11.16 -7.63 -9.06
CA GLY A 28 12.40 -8.05 -9.71
C GLY A 28 12.42 -7.91 -11.24
N ALA A 29 11.28 -8.11 -11.90
CA ALA A 29 11.15 -7.91 -13.36
C ALA A 29 11.11 -6.42 -13.74
N ILE A 30 10.63 -5.56 -12.85
CA ILE A 30 10.63 -4.10 -13.00
C ILE A 30 11.99 -3.50 -12.55
N ILE A 31 12.70 -4.17 -11.63
CA ILE A 31 14.04 -3.84 -11.15
C ILE A 31 15.12 -4.01 -12.22
N GLY A 32 14.82 -4.62 -13.38
CA GLY A 32 15.73 -4.61 -14.54
C GLY A 32 16.11 -3.20 -15.02
N VAL A 33 15.33 -2.18 -14.68
CA VAL A 33 15.65 -0.75 -14.95
C VAL A 33 16.15 -0.02 -13.70
N VAL A 34 16.06 -0.65 -12.53
CA VAL A 34 16.39 -0.06 -11.22
C VAL A 34 17.79 -0.51 -10.76
N GLY A 35 18.74 -0.53 -11.70
CA GLY A 35 20.18 -0.67 -11.45
C GLY A 35 20.86 0.60 -10.92
N SER A 36 20.09 1.61 -10.51
CA SER A 36 20.63 2.94 -10.13
C SER A 36 19.93 3.59 -8.93
N ILE A 37 19.51 2.82 -7.91
CA ILE A 37 19.14 3.37 -6.59
C ILE A 37 20.41 3.76 -5.79
N GLY A 38 21.25 4.58 -6.42
CA GLY A 38 22.15 5.51 -5.75
C GLY A 38 21.83 6.97 -6.12
N GLY A 39 20.91 7.22 -7.06
CA GLY A 39 20.76 8.53 -7.70
C GLY A 39 19.38 9.18 -7.69
N ALA A 40 18.29 8.48 -7.41
CA ALA A 40 16.93 9.02 -7.62
C ALA A 40 16.34 9.82 -6.44
N ALA A 41 17.10 10.11 -5.39
CA ALA A 41 16.68 11.01 -4.31
C ALA A 41 16.83 12.51 -4.68
N LYS A 42 17.24 12.85 -5.90
CA LYS A 42 17.43 14.24 -6.36
C LYS A 42 16.42 14.63 -7.45
N LYS A 43 15.26 15.15 -7.04
CA LYS A 43 14.62 16.35 -7.62
C LYS A 43 13.21 16.56 -7.07
N TRP A 44 13.10 17.08 -5.85
CA TRP A 44 11.97 17.94 -5.51
C TRP A 44 12.52 19.18 -4.79
N LYS A 45 12.82 20.21 -5.58
CA LYS A 45 13.11 21.55 -5.09
C LYS A 45 11.99 22.48 -5.56
N LYS A 46 11.30 23.03 -4.55
CA LYS A 46 10.42 24.21 -4.54
C LYS A 46 9.09 24.11 -5.29
N GLU A 47 7.99 24.12 -4.53
CA GLU A 47 7.16 25.32 -4.40
C GLU A 47 6.19 25.24 -3.20
N SER A 48 6.50 26.01 -2.16
CA SER A 48 5.56 26.82 -1.38
C SER A 48 6.39 27.55 -0.32
N LYS A 49 6.68 28.82 -0.62
CA LYS A 49 7.09 29.77 0.43
C LYS A 49 5.81 30.18 1.15
N THR A 50 5.34 29.37 2.08
CA THR A 50 4.43 29.84 3.13
C THR A 50 5.25 30.15 4.37
N ASN A 51 4.93 31.30 4.96
CA ASN A 51 5.75 32.07 5.87
C ASN A 51 5.66 31.57 7.32
N ASP A 52 5.75 30.26 7.53
CA ASP A 52 5.90 29.65 8.84
C ASP A 52 6.93 28.52 8.74
N LYS A 53 8.01 28.60 9.53
CA LYS A 53 9.09 27.61 9.54
C LYS A 53 8.62 26.32 10.23
N LEU A 54 7.59 25.67 9.69
CA LEU A 54 7.20 24.34 10.12
C LEU A 54 8.31 23.36 9.76
N HIS A 55 8.65 22.49 10.72
CA HIS A 55 9.68 21.48 10.54
C HIS A 55 9.33 20.60 9.32
N PRO A 56 10.27 20.26 8.41
CA PRO A 56 9.96 19.54 7.16
C PRO A 56 9.08 18.29 7.33
N ARG A 57 9.28 17.56 8.43
CA ARG A 57 8.47 16.37 8.80
C ARG A 57 7.01 16.68 9.12
N HIS A 58 6.75 17.84 9.72
CA HIS A 58 5.38 18.29 9.94
C HIS A 58 4.71 18.63 8.61
N ASN A 59 5.46 19.24 7.67
CA ASN A 59 4.97 19.50 6.32
C ASN A 59 4.67 18.19 5.56
N SER A 60 5.54 17.17 5.66
CA SER A 60 5.27 15.85 5.07
C SER A 60 3.99 15.24 5.65
N TYR A 61 3.85 15.23 6.98
CA TYR A 61 2.65 14.69 7.62
C TYR A 61 1.37 15.45 7.21
N LEU A 62 1.42 16.78 7.19
CA LEU A 62 0.30 17.61 6.73
C LEU A 62 -0.03 17.33 5.26
N HIS A 63 0.98 17.28 4.38
CA HIS A 63 0.79 16.97 2.96
C HIS A 63 0.05 15.66 2.75
N TYR A 64 0.44 14.61 3.49
CA TYR A 64 -0.28 13.34 3.45
C TYR A 64 -1.72 13.48 3.92
N LYS A 65 -1.95 14.19 5.02
CA LYS A 65 -3.28 14.33 5.62
C LYS A 65 -4.24 15.17 4.79
N THR A 66 -3.76 16.25 4.17
CA THR A 66 -4.61 17.25 3.49
C THR A 66 -4.69 17.05 1.99
N LYS A 67 -3.76 16.31 1.39
CA LYS A 67 -3.71 16.10 -0.07
C LYS A 67 -3.74 14.63 -0.45
N ILE A 68 -2.76 13.85 0.01
CA ILE A 68 -2.65 12.45 -0.44
C ILE A 68 -3.88 11.63 -0.02
N LEU A 69 -4.30 11.73 1.25
CA LEU A 69 -5.46 10.99 1.74
C LEU A 69 -6.77 11.37 1.04
N THR A 70 -6.93 12.62 0.63
CA THR A 70 -8.13 13.09 -0.08
C THR A 70 -8.14 12.68 -1.55
N GLU A 71 -6.98 12.42 -2.14
CA GLU A 71 -6.82 12.11 -3.57
C GLU A 71 -6.57 10.62 -3.85
N LEU A 72 -6.65 9.74 -2.83
CA LEU A 72 -6.32 8.31 -2.98
C LEU A 72 -7.12 7.60 -4.07
N ASP A 73 -8.35 8.04 -4.33
CA ASP A 73 -9.19 7.50 -5.41
C ASP A 73 -8.58 7.70 -6.80
N ASN A 74 -7.85 8.79 -7.00
CA ASN A 74 -7.27 9.16 -8.29
C ASN A 74 -5.89 8.51 -8.52
N GLN A 75 -5.32 7.88 -7.50
CA GLN A 75 -3.98 7.32 -7.58
C GLN A 75 -3.98 5.93 -8.24
N ASN A 76 -3.01 5.68 -9.12
CA ASN A 76 -2.70 4.34 -9.60
C ASN A 76 -1.97 3.53 -8.53
N ARG A 77 -1.83 2.22 -8.76
CA ARG A 77 -1.20 1.31 -7.80
C ARG A 77 0.24 1.68 -7.50
N ASN A 78 0.98 2.17 -8.50
CA ASN A 78 2.36 2.60 -8.32
C ASN A 78 2.49 3.80 -7.39
N GLU A 79 1.64 4.81 -7.55
CA GLU A 79 1.60 5.97 -6.65
C GLU A 79 1.27 5.54 -5.21
N LEU A 80 0.26 4.69 -5.03
CA LEU A 80 -0.09 4.15 -3.70
C LEU A 80 1.07 3.35 -3.08
N PHE A 81 1.79 2.58 -3.89
CA PHE A 81 2.97 1.82 -3.43
C PHE A 81 4.12 2.75 -3.03
N GLN A 82 4.40 3.79 -3.81
CA GLN A 82 5.42 4.79 -3.48
C GLN A 82 5.12 5.51 -2.16
N TYR A 83 3.85 5.85 -1.92
CA TYR A 83 3.43 6.43 -0.65
C TYR A 83 3.61 5.48 0.54
N ILE A 84 3.32 4.19 0.35
CA ILE A 84 3.57 3.16 1.37
C ILE A 84 5.06 3.11 1.73
N ASP A 85 5.94 3.07 0.73
CA ASP A 85 7.40 3.01 0.94
C ASP A 85 7.91 4.26 1.67
N GLU A 86 7.48 5.45 1.26
CA GLU A 86 7.88 6.71 1.89
C GLU A 86 7.44 6.78 3.38
N ILE A 87 6.20 6.39 3.68
CA ILE A 87 5.72 6.34 5.07
C ILE A 87 6.53 5.34 5.90
N GLU A 88 6.85 4.16 5.34
CA GLU A 88 7.66 3.17 6.04
C GLU A 88 9.06 3.71 6.35
N GLN A 89 9.67 4.46 5.42
CA GLN A 89 10.93 5.17 5.66
C GLN A 89 10.82 6.19 6.80
N PHE A 90 9.75 7.00 6.84
CA PHE A 90 9.52 7.94 7.96
C PHE A 90 9.39 7.23 9.30
N ILE A 91 8.65 6.11 9.36
CA ILE A 91 8.51 5.31 10.58
C ILE A 91 9.87 4.76 11.02
N GLN A 92 10.69 4.24 10.10
CA GLN A 92 12.03 3.74 10.43
C GLN A 92 12.95 4.84 10.92
N GLN A 93 12.90 6.02 10.32
CA GLN A 93 13.65 7.17 10.78
C GLN A 93 13.27 7.54 12.22
N ILE A 94 11.98 7.60 12.55
CA ILE A 94 11.51 7.91 13.92
C ILE A 94 11.98 6.83 14.92
N LYS A 95 11.89 5.55 14.55
CA LYS A 95 12.40 4.44 15.39
C LYS A 95 13.90 4.56 15.65
N ASN A 96 14.68 4.97 14.65
CA ASN A 96 16.13 5.19 14.81
C ASN A 96 16.44 6.38 15.72
N GLU A 97 15.66 7.46 15.63
CA GLU A 97 15.77 8.61 16.53
C GLU A 97 15.44 8.21 17.98
N GLU A 98 14.38 7.45 18.19
CA GLU A 98 13.99 6.94 19.49
C GLU A 98 15.11 6.08 20.12
N LYS A 99 15.70 5.17 19.34
CA LYS A 99 16.81 4.33 19.79
C LYS A 99 18.05 5.14 20.16
N ARG A 100 18.34 6.22 19.42
CA ARG A 100 19.49 7.10 19.66
C ARG A 100 19.21 8.17 20.74
N GLY A 101 18.00 8.24 21.29
CA GLY A 101 17.61 9.27 22.25
C GLY A 101 17.57 10.68 21.67
N ILE A 102 17.45 10.82 20.34
CA ILE A 102 17.55 12.11 19.65
C ILE A 102 16.18 12.81 19.61
N GLY A 103 16.20 14.11 19.87
CA GLY A 103 15.18 15.06 19.38
C GLY A 103 13.95 15.25 20.27
N VAL A 104 13.44 14.23 20.98
CA VAL A 104 12.29 14.34 21.90
C VAL A 104 12.17 13.12 22.83
N LYS A 105 11.31 13.20 23.86
CA LYS A 105 10.99 12.08 24.77
C LYS A 105 10.28 10.92 24.06
N LYS A 106 10.51 9.69 24.51
CA LYS A 106 9.90 8.44 23.96
C LYS A 106 8.38 8.49 23.70
N PRO A 107 7.52 9.05 24.58
CA PRO A 107 6.08 9.11 24.32
C PRO A 107 5.72 9.90 23.05
N ILE A 108 6.53 10.90 22.70
CA ILE A 108 6.32 11.72 21.50
C ILE A 108 6.66 10.91 20.24
N HIS A 109 7.75 10.13 20.27
CA HIS A 109 8.10 9.23 19.16
C HIS A 109 7.03 8.17 18.93
N LYS A 110 6.49 7.56 19.99
CA LYS A 110 5.37 6.61 19.89
C LYS A 110 4.13 7.24 19.25
N LYS A 111 3.75 8.44 19.66
CA LYS A 111 2.63 9.19 19.06
C LYS A 111 2.87 9.44 17.56
N ARG A 112 4.07 9.87 17.19
CA ARG A 112 4.44 10.12 15.79
C ARG A 112 4.38 8.85 14.93
N ILE A 113 4.88 7.73 15.46
CA ILE A 113 4.81 6.43 14.78
C ILE A 113 3.35 6.01 14.58
N ASN A 114 2.49 6.16 15.60
CA ASN A 114 1.07 5.83 15.48
C ASN A 114 0.37 6.68 14.40
N ASN A 115 0.61 7.99 14.40
CA ASN A 115 0.05 8.88 13.39
C ASN A 115 0.42 8.46 11.95
N TRP A 116 1.66 8.01 11.72
CA TRP A 116 2.08 7.51 10.42
C TRP A 116 1.50 6.13 10.10
N ASN A 117 1.38 5.24 11.09
CA ASN A 117 0.71 3.95 10.92
C ASN A 117 -0.75 4.13 10.52
N ASP A 118 -1.46 5.11 11.08
CA ASP A 118 -2.87 5.37 10.73
C ASP A 118 -3.02 5.79 9.26
N ILE A 119 -2.08 6.59 8.74
CA ILE A 119 -2.04 6.95 7.32
C ILE A 119 -1.67 5.71 6.48
N LEU A 120 -0.68 4.94 6.90
CA LEU A 120 -0.24 3.72 6.21
C LEU A 120 -1.39 2.72 6.04
N ILE A 121 -2.20 2.53 7.08
CA ILE A 121 -3.37 1.65 7.07
C ILE A 121 -4.40 2.14 6.06
N GLN A 122 -4.69 3.45 6.02
CA GLN A 122 -5.65 4.01 5.06
C GLN A 122 -5.21 3.78 3.61
N ILE A 123 -3.94 4.01 3.28
CA ILE A 123 -3.39 3.80 1.94
C ILE A 123 -3.42 2.31 1.57
N LYS A 124 -2.98 1.42 2.48
CA LYS A 124 -3.02 -0.04 2.27
C LYS A 124 -4.44 -0.55 2.05
N ASN A 125 -5.42 -0.09 2.85
CA ASN A 125 -6.82 -0.45 2.68
C ASN A 125 -7.39 0.04 1.36
N LYS A 126 -7.00 1.24 0.91
CA LYS A 126 -7.40 1.75 -0.40
C LYS A 126 -6.83 0.89 -1.53
N MET A 127 -5.52 0.63 -1.49
CA MET A 127 -4.83 -0.19 -2.47
C MET A 127 -5.45 -1.59 -2.57
N SER A 128 -5.66 -2.28 -1.45
CA SER A 128 -6.33 -3.59 -1.43
C SER A 128 -7.75 -3.55 -2.01
N THR A 129 -8.50 -2.48 -1.72
CA THR A 129 -9.86 -2.32 -2.25
C THR A 129 -9.86 -2.07 -3.76
N LYS A 130 -8.96 -1.21 -4.25
CA LYS A 130 -8.83 -0.94 -5.68
C LYS A 130 -8.32 -2.16 -6.44
N ASP A 131 -7.30 -2.85 -5.94
CA ASP A 131 -6.80 -4.12 -6.48
C ASP A 131 -7.97 -5.10 -6.69
N TYR A 132 -8.82 -5.27 -5.67
CA TYR A 132 -9.99 -6.16 -5.74
C TYR A 132 -11.01 -5.76 -6.81
N LEU A 133 -11.39 -4.48 -6.85
CA LEU A 133 -12.37 -3.98 -7.82
C LEU A 133 -11.86 -4.08 -9.26
N GLU A 134 -10.57 -3.82 -9.46
CA GLU A 134 -9.96 -3.94 -10.78
C GLU A 134 -9.88 -5.41 -11.23
N PHE A 135 -9.58 -6.35 -10.33
CA PHE A 135 -9.66 -7.78 -10.65
C PHE A 135 -11.07 -8.22 -11.04
N ILE A 136 -12.12 -7.71 -10.40
CA ILE A 136 -13.52 -7.97 -10.80
C ILE A 136 -13.78 -7.46 -12.22
N LYS A 137 -13.33 -6.24 -12.55
CA LYS A 137 -13.49 -5.68 -13.91
C LYS A 137 -12.76 -6.52 -14.95
N ILE A 138 -11.53 -6.93 -14.66
CA ILE A 138 -10.72 -7.78 -15.54
C ILE A 138 -11.37 -9.15 -15.75
N TYR A 139 -11.93 -9.73 -14.68
CA TYR A 139 -12.64 -11.03 -14.76
C TYR A 139 -13.88 -10.96 -15.66
N ASN A 140 -14.71 -9.93 -15.46
CA ASN A 140 -15.94 -9.75 -16.21
C ASN A 140 -15.71 -9.30 -17.67
N ASN A 141 -14.58 -8.68 -17.95
CA ASN A 141 -14.20 -8.25 -19.30
C ASN A 141 -12.70 -8.52 -19.54
N PRO A 142 -12.32 -9.66 -20.14
CA PRO A 142 -10.92 -10.02 -20.38
C PRO A 142 -10.11 -9.01 -21.23
N ASN A 143 -10.81 -8.24 -22.07
CA ASN A 143 -10.23 -7.20 -22.92
C ASN A 143 -10.03 -5.86 -22.21
N TYR A 144 -10.55 -5.72 -20.98
CA TYR A 144 -10.34 -4.53 -20.16
C TYR A 144 -8.85 -4.36 -19.82
N GLN A 145 -8.38 -3.13 -20.00
CA GLN A 145 -7.04 -2.68 -19.64
C GLN A 145 -7.16 -1.72 -18.46
N SER A 146 -6.46 -2.02 -17.38
CA SER A 146 -6.56 -1.25 -16.14
C SER A 146 -5.45 -0.21 -16.08
N GLU A 147 -5.81 1.07 -16.24
CA GLU A 147 -4.88 2.19 -15.99
C GLU A 147 -4.39 2.23 -14.54
N TYR A 148 -5.17 1.68 -13.61
CA TYR A 148 -4.78 1.59 -12.21
C TYR A 148 -3.54 0.70 -12.01
N PHE A 149 -3.41 -0.38 -12.79
CA PHE A 149 -2.26 -1.29 -12.72
C PHE A 149 -1.09 -0.86 -13.60
N ARG A 150 -1.06 0.38 -14.11
CA ARG A 150 0.09 0.90 -14.85
C ARG A 150 1.37 0.77 -14.01
N SER A 151 2.42 0.23 -14.63
CA SER A 151 3.69 -0.16 -13.98
C SER A 151 3.59 -1.32 -12.98
N PHE A 152 2.48 -2.04 -12.97
CA PHE A 152 2.21 -3.25 -12.17
C PHE A 152 1.48 -4.32 -13.02
N GLU A 153 1.77 -4.35 -14.33
CA GLU A 153 1.13 -5.22 -15.32
C GLU A 153 1.28 -6.70 -14.96
N GLY A 154 2.41 -7.08 -14.34
CA GLY A 154 2.65 -8.44 -13.87
C GLY A 154 1.57 -8.98 -12.91
N HIS A 155 0.91 -8.11 -12.12
CA HIS A 155 -0.22 -8.54 -11.29
C HIS A 155 -1.43 -8.95 -12.15
N VAL A 156 -1.71 -8.20 -13.21
CA VAL A 156 -2.80 -8.46 -14.15
C VAL A 156 -2.49 -9.72 -14.96
N GLU A 157 -1.25 -9.88 -15.43
CA GLU A 157 -0.81 -11.06 -16.18
C GLU A 157 -0.94 -12.33 -15.35
N LYS A 158 -0.49 -12.30 -14.09
CA LYS A 158 -0.60 -13.43 -13.17
C LYS A 158 -2.05 -13.76 -12.86
N PHE A 159 -2.88 -12.74 -12.60
CA PHE A 159 -4.32 -12.92 -12.43
C PHE A 159 -4.95 -13.62 -13.64
N LYS A 160 -4.72 -13.09 -14.86
CA LYS A 160 -5.26 -13.65 -16.10
C LYS A 160 -4.77 -15.08 -16.35
N LYS A 161 -3.49 -15.36 -16.07
CA LYS A 161 -2.92 -16.71 -16.19
C LYS A 161 -3.61 -17.71 -15.25
N LEU A 162 -3.83 -17.34 -14.00
CA LEU A 162 -4.51 -18.20 -13.02
C LEU A 162 -5.97 -18.44 -13.42
N ASN A 163 -6.62 -17.43 -13.99
CA ASN A 163 -8.00 -17.54 -14.48
C ASN A 163 -8.12 -18.46 -15.71
N ASN A 164 -7.19 -18.36 -16.67
CA ASN A 164 -7.27 -19.10 -17.93
C ASN A 164 -6.87 -20.58 -17.82
N VAL A 165 -6.07 -20.96 -16.83
CA VAL A 165 -5.60 -22.35 -16.63
C VAL A 165 -6.56 -23.16 -15.75
N GLU A 166 -7.76 -22.63 -15.46
CA GLU A 166 -8.75 -23.23 -14.55
C GLU A 166 -8.16 -23.59 -13.17
N ASN A 167 -7.07 -22.90 -12.77
CA ASN A 167 -6.47 -23.06 -11.45
C ASN A 167 -7.20 -22.17 -10.45
N TYR A 168 -8.46 -22.53 -10.20
CA TYR A 168 -9.37 -21.76 -9.34
C TYR A 168 -8.84 -21.60 -7.92
N ASP A 169 -8.22 -22.64 -7.35
CA ASP A 169 -7.57 -22.57 -6.05
C ASP A 169 -6.41 -21.57 -6.02
N GLY A 170 -5.59 -21.55 -7.07
CA GLY A 170 -4.51 -20.60 -7.23
C GLY A 170 -5.02 -19.16 -7.38
N LEU A 171 -6.09 -18.97 -8.15
CA LEU A 171 -6.73 -17.68 -8.35
C LEU A 171 -7.30 -17.14 -7.03
N LEU A 172 -8.07 -17.95 -6.30
CA LEU A 172 -8.66 -17.60 -5.01
C LEU A 172 -7.58 -17.21 -3.99
N LYS A 173 -6.52 -18.02 -3.87
CA LYS A 173 -5.39 -17.73 -2.97
C LYS A 173 -4.69 -16.44 -3.35
N TYR A 174 -4.47 -16.20 -4.64
CA TYR A 174 -3.81 -15.00 -5.14
C TYR A 174 -4.62 -13.73 -4.83
N ILE A 175 -5.93 -13.72 -5.13
CA ILE A 175 -6.80 -12.59 -4.84
C ILE A 175 -6.86 -12.35 -3.33
N ALA A 176 -7.02 -13.40 -2.52
CA ALA A 176 -7.08 -13.31 -1.06
C ALA A 176 -5.78 -12.74 -0.46
N GLU A 177 -4.62 -13.16 -0.97
CA GLU A 177 -3.31 -12.69 -0.49
C GLU A 177 -3.12 -11.19 -0.76
N ILE A 178 -3.41 -10.74 -1.98
CA ILE A 178 -3.21 -9.33 -2.36
C ILE A 178 -4.24 -8.41 -1.71
N THR A 179 -5.50 -8.83 -1.69
CA THR A 179 -6.61 -7.96 -1.30
C THR A 179 -7.01 -8.13 0.16
N SER A 180 -6.45 -9.13 0.86
CA SER A 180 -6.87 -9.51 2.22
C SER A 180 -8.38 -9.81 2.33
N ARG A 181 -9.01 -10.19 1.22
CA ARG A 181 -10.43 -10.57 1.18
C ARG A 181 -10.60 -12.02 1.59
N ASN A 182 -11.73 -12.30 2.23
CA ASN A 182 -12.13 -13.65 2.58
C ASN A 182 -12.41 -14.48 1.32
N ILE A 183 -11.92 -15.72 1.28
CA ILE A 183 -12.03 -16.63 0.12
C ILE A 183 -13.48 -16.92 -0.26
N GLU A 184 -14.38 -17.11 0.70
CA GLU A 184 -15.81 -17.36 0.44
C GLU A 184 -16.46 -16.15 -0.25
N LYS A 185 -16.08 -14.94 0.17
CA LYS A 185 -16.54 -13.72 -0.50
C LYS A 185 -16.02 -13.64 -1.93
N ILE A 186 -14.75 -13.99 -2.16
CA ILE A 186 -14.16 -14.02 -3.51
C ILE A 186 -14.91 -15.05 -4.37
N LYS A 187 -15.15 -16.26 -3.87
CA LYS A 187 -15.92 -17.29 -4.60
C LYS A 187 -17.27 -16.76 -5.07
N LYS A 188 -18.00 -16.09 -4.16
CA LYS A 188 -19.31 -15.50 -4.47
C LYS A 188 -19.23 -14.39 -5.51
N ASP A 189 -18.31 -13.44 -5.33
CA ASP A 189 -18.19 -12.26 -6.19
C ASP A 189 -17.70 -12.62 -7.61
N PHE A 190 -16.92 -13.70 -7.74
CA PHE A 190 -16.41 -14.22 -9.01
C PHE A 190 -17.24 -15.40 -9.56
N LEU A 191 -18.38 -15.73 -8.93
CA LEU A 191 -19.25 -16.85 -9.33
C LEU A 191 -18.53 -18.20 -9.48
N LEU A 192 -17.45 -18.39 -8.71
CA LEU A 192 -16.66 -19.61 -8.71
C LEU A 192 -17.38 -20.66 -7.84
N LYS A 193 -17.58 -21.87 -8.38
CA LYS A 193 -18.16 -23.00 -7.66
C LYS A 193 -17.08 -23.73 -6.86
N ASP A 194 -17.51 -24.48 -5.84
CA ASP A 194 -16.65 -25.38 -5.05
C ASP A 194 -16.15 -26.58 -5.87
#